data_AF-A0A0R1QMX1-F1
#
_entry.id   AF-A0A0R1QMX1-F1
#
_cell.length_a   1.000
_cell.length_b   1.000
_cell.length_c   1.000
_cell.angle_alpha   90.00
_cell.angle_beta   90.00
_cell.angle_gamma   90.00
#
_symmetry.space_group_name_H-M   'P 1'
#
loop_
_entity.id
_entity.type
_entity.pdbx_description
1 polymer ?
#
loop_
_entity_poly.entity_id
_entity_poly.type
_entity_poly.pdbx_seq_one_letter_code
_entity_poly.pdbx_strand_id
1 'polypeptide(L)'
;MLQKLEDTYNNPDMEKRPDLKKIIQTALKEFQQTENVDQVVPKLFRQIANNYIEDPKNFPESLIELYYQCRMLVVKYDGVEWSDVQAGLTWFE
;
A
#
# COMPACT_ATOMS: atom_id res chain seq x y z
N MET A 1 -8.44 -7.77 -1.80
CA MET A 1 -7.89 -6.54 -1.19
C MET A 1 -8.72 -6.03 -0.03
N LEU A 2 -10.03 -5.81 -0.19
CA LEU A 2 -10.88 -5.32 0.90
C LEU A 2 -10.76 -6.17 2.19
N GLN A 3 -10.90 -7.50 2.06
CA GLN A 3 -10.74 -8.40 3.20
C GLN A 3 -9.37 -8.29 3.88
N LYS A 4 -8.28 -8.17 3.11
CA LYS A 4 -6.93 -8.00 3.69
C LYS A 4 -6.78 -6.66 4.41
N LEU A 5 -7.42 -5.59 3.91
CA LEU A 5 -7.47 -4.30 4.59
C LEU A 5 -8.20 -4.40 5.92
N GLU A 6 -9.34 -5.10 5.95
CA GLU A 6 -10.11 -5.35 7.18
C GLU A 6 -9.33 -6.21 8.17
N ASP A 7 -8.69 -7.29 7.71
CA ASP A 7 -7.84 -8.15 8.53
C ASP A 7 -6.65 -7.36 9.12
N THR A 8 -6.04 -6.49 8.31
CA THR A 8 -4.94 -5.64 8.76
C THR A 8 -5.44 -4.62 9.78
N TYR A 9 -6.58 -3.97 9.54
CA TYR A 9 -7.17 -2.98 10.45
C TYR A 9 -7.56 -3.58 11.81
N ASN A 10 -8.05 -4.81 11.82
CA ASN A 10 -8.45 -5.53 13.02
C ASN A 10 -7.28 -6.24 13.72
N ASN A 11 -6.06 -6.17 13.18
CA ASN A 11 -4.90 -6.81 13.78
C ASN A 11 -4.57 -6.12 15.13
N PRO A 12 -4.39 -6.88 16.23
CA PRO A 12 -4.06 -6.34 17.55
C PRO A 12 -2.80 -5.45 17.59
N ASP A 13 -1.83 -5.69 16.71
CA ASP A 13 -0.61 -4.88 16.66
C ASP A 13 -0.86 -3.46 16.11
N MET A 14 -1.96 -3.23 15.39
CA MET A 14 -2.37 -1.90 14.96
C MET A 14 -2.87 -1.03 16.13
N GLU A 15 -3.27 -1.61 17.27
CA GLU A 15 -3.66 -0.85 18.46
C GLU A 15 -2.47 -0.07 19.03
N LYS A 16 -1.25 -0.57 18.81
CA LYS A 16 0.00 0.09 19.25
C LYS A 16 0.38 1.27 18.34
N ARG A 17 -0.22 1.36 17.15
CA ARG A 17 0.06 2.36 16.11
C ARG A 17 -1.25 2.94 15.55
N PRO A 18 -1.97 3.76 16.34
CA PRO A 18 -3.25 4.34 15.93
C PRO A 18 -3.12 5.29 14.72
N ASP A 19 -1.93 5.85 14.51
CA ASP A 19 -1.53 6.59 13.32
C ASP A 19 -1.66 5.71 12.05
N LEU A 20 -1.06 4.53 12.07
CA LEU A 20 -1.12 3.58 10.95
C LEU A 20 -2.54 3.01 10.78
N LYS A 21 -3.26 2.81 11.89
CA LYS A 21 -4.65 2.37 11.87
C LYS A 21 -5.57 3.36 11.14
N LYS A 22 -5.34 4.68 11.29
CA LYS A 22 -6.07 5.71 10.54
C LYS A 22 -5.81 5.66 9.04
N ILE A 23 -4.58 5.33 8.62
CA ILE A 23 -4.24 5.16 7.21
C ILE A 23 -5.08 4.04 6.60
N ILE A 24 -5.12 2.88 7.26
CA ILE A 24 -5.92 1.74 6.80
C ILE A 24 -7.42 2.06 6.84
N GLN A 25 -7.91 2.74 7.88
CA GLN A 25 -9.30 3.16 7.95
C GLN A 25 -9.71 4.09 6.79
N THR A 26 -8.81 5.01 6.41
CA THR A 26 -9.04 5.93 5.30
C THR A 26 -9.09 5.16 3.98
N ALA A 27 -8.13 4.25 3.76
CA ALA A 27 -8.11 3.40 2.58
C ALA A 27 -9.36 2.50 2.49
N LEU A 28 -9.82 1.94 3.61
CA LEU A 28 -11.07 1.16 3.67
C LEU A 28 -12.28 1.99 3.23
N LYS A 29 -12.42 3.23 3.74
CA LYS A 29 -13.50 4.13 3.33
C LYS A 29 -13.42 4.49 1.86
N GLU A 30 -12.23 4.82 1.37
CA GLU A 30 -12.02 5.13 -0.06
C GLU A 30 -12.36 3.92 -0.94
N PHE A 31 -12.00 2.71 -0.51
CA PHE A 31 -12.32 1.47 -1.21
C PHE A 31 -13.83 1.19 -1.23
N GLN A 32 -14.53 1.42 -0.13
CA GLN A 32 -16.00 1.26 -0.05
C GLN A 32 -16.76 2.31 -0.86
N GLN A 33 -16.20 3.52 -1.03
CA GLN A 33 -16.84 4.59 -1.76
C GLN A 33 -16.63 4.51 -3.28
N THR A 34 -15.43 4.10 -3.69
CA THR A 34 -15.03 4.14 -5.11
C THR A 34 -15.01 2.77 -5.77
N GLU A 35 -14.89 1.71 -4.97
CA GLU A 35 -14.59 0.33 -5.39
C GLU A 35 -13.38 0.23 -6.36
N ASN A 36 -12.58 1.30 -6.44
CA ASN A 36 -11.52 1.44 -7.42
C ASN A 36 -10.17 1.10 -6.80
N VAL A 37 -9.82 -0.18 -6.97
CA VAL A 37 -8.55 -0.75 -6.50
C VAL A 37 -7.36 0.01 -7.08
N ASP A 38 -7.46 0.43 -8.35
CA ASP A 38 -6.37 1.02 -9.13
C ASP A 38 -5.98 2.41 -8.62
N GLN A 39 -6.90 3.11 -7.94
CA GLN A 39 -6.61 4.41 -7.32
C GLN A 39 -6.18 4.27 -5.86
N VAL A 40 -6.85 3.40 -5.10
CA VAL A 40 -6.62 3.28 -3.66
C VAL A 40 -5.31 2.56 -3.36
N VAL A 41 -4.96 1.51 -4.11
CA VAL A 41 -3.79 0.68 -3.84
C VAL A 41 -2.46 1.41 -4.03
N PRO A 42 -2.21 2.18 -5.12
CA PRO A 42 -0.96 2.94 -5.24
C PRO A 42 -0.79 4.02 -4.17
N LYS A 43 -1.89 4.69 -3.80
CA LYS A 43 -1.89 5.69 -2.73
C LYS A 43 -1.57 5.07 -1.37
N LEU A 44 -2.21 3.96 -1.05
CA LEU A 44 -1.97 3.21 0.18
C LEU A 44 -0.53 2.68 0.24
N PHE A 45 -0.02 2.12 -0.86
CA PHE A 45 1.37 1.66 -0.97
C PHE A 45 2.37 2.75 -0.60
N ARG A 46 2.21 3.96 -1.18
CA ARG A 46 3.07 5.11 -0.89
C ARG A 46 2.95 5.57 0.57
N GLN A 47 1.74 5.61 1.11
CA GLN A 47 1.53 6.02 2.50
C GLN A 47 2.18 5.06 3.50
N ILE A 48 2.08 3.75 3.29
CA ILE A 48 2.75 2.75 4.13
C ILE A 48 4.27 2.88 4.01
N ALA A 49 4.79 3.04 2.78
CA ALA A 49 6.23 3.20 2.55
C ALA A 49 6.80 4.44 3.25
N ASN A 50 6.13 5.59 3.13
CA ASN A 50 6.57 6.83 3.76
C ASN A 50 6.57 6.72 5.28
N ASN A 51 5.53 6.14 5.88
CA ASN A 51 5.47 5.96 7.33
C ASN A 51 6.55 5.00 7.84
N TYR A 52 6.89 3.96 7.06
CA TYR A 52 7.97 3.06 7.41
C TYR A 52 9.34 3.75 7.37
N ILE A 53 9.57 4.63 6.39
CA ILE A 53 10.82 5.41 6.30
C ILE A 53 10.93 6.42 7.46
N GLU A 54 9.82 7.07 7.82
CA GLU A 54 9.79 8.07 8.88
C GLU A 54 9.93 7.46 10.28
N ASP A 55 9.22 6.37 10.57
CA ASP A 55 9.31 5.67 11.85
C ASP A 55 9.12 4.15 11.69
N PRO A 56 10.21 3.40 11.43
CA PRO A 56 10.15 1.95 11.23
C PRO A 56 9.92 1.17 12.54
N LYS A 57 9.97 1.81 13.71
CA LYS A 57 9.88 1.10 14.99
C LYS A 57 8.46 0.60 15.23
N ASN A 58 8.35 -0.65 15.70
CA ASN A 58 7.08 -1.29 16.03
C ASN A 58 6.08 -1.30 14.86
N PHE A 59 6.59 -1.42 13.63
CA PHE A 59 5.73 -1.52 12.45
C PHE A 59 5.02 -2.88 12.44
N PRO A 60 3.68 -2.92 12.40
CA PRO A 60 2.94 -4.19 12.46
C PRO A 60 3.27 -5.10 11.28
N GLU A 61 3.46 -6.38 11.56
CA GLU A 61 3.77 -7.38 10.52
C GLU A 61 2.65 -7.47 9.46
N SER A 62 1.38 -7.37 9.89
CA SER A 62 0.23 -7.32 8.99
C SER A 62 0.30 -6.16 7.99
N LEU A 63 0.88 -5.03 8.39
CA LEU A 63 1.03 -3.85 7.54
C LEU A 63 2.17 -4.03 6.53
N ILE A 64 3.21 -4.76 6.91
CA ILE A 64 4.31 -5.16 6.00
C ILE A 64 3.79 -6.14 4.94
N GLU A 65 3.00 -7.14 5.34
CA GLU A 65 2.34 -8.05 4.40
C GLU A 65 1.42 -7.30 3.43
N LEU A 66 0.63 -6.35 3.96
CA LEU A 66 -0.25 -5.52 3.15
C LEU A 66 0.54 -4.68 2.14
N TYR A 67 1.68 -4.11 2.56
CA TYR A 67 2.60 -3.39 1.68
C TYR A 67 3.07 -4.26 0.50
N TYR A 68 3.49 -5.50 0.75
CA TYR A 68 3.93 -6.40 -0.32
C TYR A 68 2.79 -6.77 -1.27
N GLN A 69 1.57 -6.97 -0.75
CA GLN A 69 0.41 -7.22 -1.61
C GLN A 69 0.07 -6.00 -2.47
N CYS A 70 0.06 -4.80 -1.87
CA CYS A 70 -0.11 -3.56 -2.61
C CYS A 70 1.00 -3.40 -3.66
N ARG A 71 2.25 -3.72 -3.35
CA ARG A 71 3.36 -3.69 -4.32
C ARG A 71 3.12 -4.62 -5.50
N MET A 72 2.68 -5.87 -5.27
CA MET A 72 2.40 -6.80 -6.37
C MET A 72 1.29 -6.29 -7.29
N LEU A 73 0.27 -5.66 -6.72
CA LEU A 73 -0.81 -5.06 -7.49
C LEU A 73 -0.31 -3.84 -8.25
N VAL A 74 0.38 -2.91 -7.59
CA VAL A 74 1.00 -1.75 -8.24
C VAL A 74 1.91 -2.22 -9.38
N VAL A 75 2.85 -3.14 -9.16
CA VAL A 75 3.76 -3.67 -10.20
C VAL A 75 3.01 -4.37 -11.33
N LYS A 76 1.81 -4.92 -11.10
CA LYS A 76 0.98 -5.48 -12.19
C LYS A 76 0.37 -4.39 -13.07
N TYR A 77 0.03 -3.24 -12.49
CA TYR A 77 -0.49 -2.06 -13.21
C TYR A 77 0.65 -1.23 -13.81
N ASP A 78 1.62 -0.87 -12.98
CA ASP A 78 2.87 -0.26 -13.35
C ASP A 78 3.64 -1.14 -14.33
N GLY A 79 3.54 -2.46 -14.32
CA GLY A 79 4.23 -3.34 -15.29
C GLY A 79 3.76 -3.16 -16.73
N VAL A 80 2.54 -2.64 -16.92
CA VAL A 80 2.02 -2.18 -18.22
C VAL A 80 2.60 -0.80 -18.57
N GLU A 81 2.87 0.07 -17.59
CA GLU A 81 3.54 1.37 -17.80
C GLU A 81 5.09 1.29 -17.76
N TRP A 82 5.68 0.29 -17.11
CA TRP A 82 7.13 0.08 -16.90
C TRP A 82 7.75 -0.56 -18.12
N SER A 83 6.99 -1.28 -18.95
CA SER A 83 7.44 -1.60 -20.31
C SER A 83 7.65 -0.34 -21.14
N ASP A 84 6.82 0.69 -20.95
CA ASP A 84 6.97 1.97 -21.64
C ASP A 84 8.08 2.83 -21.01
N VAL A 85 8.27 2.78 -19.69
CA VAL A 85 9.34 3.53 -18.99
C VAL A 85 10.73 2.90 -19.16
N GLN A 86 10.86 1.55 -19.20
CA GLN A 86 12.15 0.91 -19.48
C GLN A 86 12.63 1.18 -20.90
N ALA A 87 11.74 1.24 -21.89
CA ALA A 87 12.12 1.60 -23.27
C ALA A 87 12.73 3.02 -23.36
N GLY A 88 12.33 3.93 -22.47
CA GLY A 88 12.87 5.29 -22.38
C GLY A 88 14.15 5.45 -21.53
N LEU A 89 14.45 4.52 -20.62
CA LEU A 89 15.61 4.59 -19.73
C LEU A 89 16.87 3.87 -20.26
N THR A 90 16.78 3.16 -21.39
CA THR A 90 17.91 2.43 -22.02
C THR A 90 19.02 3.31 -22.65
N TRP A 91 19.09 4.61 -22.34
CA TRP A 91 20.05 5.54 -22.97
C TRP A 91 21.18 6.06 -22.06
N PHE A 92 21.34 5.53 -20.85
CA PHE A 92 22.49 5.92 -20.01
C PHE A 92 23.06 4.72 -19.24
N GLU A 93 23.78 3.85 -19.96
CA GLU A 93 24.96 3.13 -19.47
C GLU A 93 26.12 3.35 -20.44
#